data_AF-A0A3N7HH99-F1
#
_entry.id   AF-A0A3N7HH99-F1
#
_cell.length_a   1.000
_cell.length_b   1.000
_cell.length_c   1.000
_cell.angle_alpha   90.00
_cell.angle_beta   90.00
_cell.angle_gamma   90.00
#
_symmetry.space_group_name_H-M   'P 1'
#
loop_
_entity.id
_entity.type
_entity.pdbx_description
1 polymer ?
#
loop_
_entity_poly.entity_id
_entity_poly.type
_entity_poly.pdbx_seq_one_letter_code
_entity_poly.pdbx_strand_id
1 'polypeptide(L)'
;MSTPTEIIQALYGAFGRGDIPALLGMLSDDVEWIHRGSIGLAYMGTFRGKQAVATWFGHVAELDGIQAFEPREFLAGPDHVTVLGWERTQALPGGGVFETDWVHVFNVRDGQVSRFIGTYDTAASGAAGPK
;
A
#
# COMPACT_ATOMS: atom_id res chain seq x y z
N MET A 1 -6.52 24.00 -4.33
CA MET A 1 -6.23 22.62 -4.77
C MET A 1 -5.64 21.90 -3.57
N SER A 2 -6.00 20.64 -3.34
CA SER A 2 -5.43 19.88 -2.22
C SER A 2 -3.93 19.65 -2.46
N THR A 3 -3.15 19.72 -1.39
CA THR A 3 -1.73 19.36 -1.38
C THR A 3 -1.56 17.84 -1.59
N PRO A 4 -0.38 17.39 -2.06
CA PRO A 4 -0.09 15.96 -2.12
C PRO A 4 -0.32 15.25 -0.77
N THR A 5 0.06 15.89 0.35
CA THR A 5 -0.15 15.33 1.68
C THR A 5 -1.63 15.11 2.01
N GLU A 6 -2.50 16.07 1.73
CA GLU A 6 -3.95 15.94 1.95
C GLU A 6 -4.55 14.81 1.09
N ILE A 7 -4.08 14.66 -0.15
CA ILE A 7 -4.50 13.57 -1.05
C ILE A 7 -4.07 12.21 -0.47
N ILE A 8 -2.83 12.07 -0.02
CA ILE A 8 -2.33 10.80 0.52
C ILE A 8 -3.00 10.48 1.88
N GLN A 9 -3.26 11.47 2.73
CA GLN A 9 -4.02 11.28 3.97
C GLN A 9 -5.46 10.81 3.68
N ALA A 10 -6.12 11.39 2.68
CA ALA A 10 -7.45 10.96 2.26
C ALA A 10 -7.42 9.53 1.68
N LEU A 11 -6.37 9.17 0.93
CA LEU A 11 -6.16 7.82 0.40
C LEU A 11 -6.05 6.78 1.53
N TYR A 12 -5.21 7.05 2.54
CA TYR A 12 -5.13 6.20 3.73
C TYR A 12 -6.44 6.16 4.51
N GLY A 13 -7.17 7.27 4.59
CA GLY A 13 -8.49 7.32 5.20
C GLY A 13 -9.51 6.43 4.48
N ALA A 14 -9.49 6.36 3.15
CA ALA A 14 -10.32 5.44 2.38
C ALA A 14 -9.94 3.99 2.65
N PHE A 15 -8.63 3.68 2.62
CA PHE A 15 -8.12 2.34 2.95
C PHE A 15 -8.54 1.88 4.36
N GLY A 16 -8.36 2.74 5.38
CA GLY A 16 -8.70 2.42 6.77
C GLY A 16 -10.20 2.21 7.01
N ARG A 17 -11.08 2.68 6.12
CA ARG A 17 -12.52 2.39 6.15
C ARG A 17 -12.92 1.19 5.28
N GLY A 18 -11.97 0.54 4.60
CA GLY A 18 -12.23 -0.52 3.63
C GLY A 18 -12.88 -0.02 2.32
N ASP A 19 -12.85 1.28 2.05
CA ASP A 19 -13.48 1.88 0.87
C ASP A 19 -12.52 1.88 -0.33
N ILE A 20 -12.26 0.68 -0.84
CA ILE A 20 -11.41 0.47 -2.03
C ILE A 20 -11.95 1.19 -3.27
N PRO A 21 -13.27 1.23 -3.55
CA PRO A 21 -13.79 2.03 -4.67
C PRO A 21 -13.44 3.52 -4.57
N ALA A 22 -13.58 4.15 -3.39
CA ALA A 22 -13.18 5.55 -3.22
C ALA A 22 -11.68 5.73 -3.43
N LEU A 23 -10.85 4.83 -2.89
CA LEU A 23 -9.40 4.85 -3.08
C LEU A 23 -9.04 4.78 -4.57
N LEU A 24 -9.63 3.85 -5.33
CA LEU A 24 -9.40 3.69 -6.77
C LEU A 24 -9.81 4.94 -7.56
N GLY A 25 -10.83 5.67 -7.10
CA GLY A 25 -11.25 6.96 -7.67
C GLY A 25 -10.20 8.06 -7.55
N MET A 26 -9.27 7.95 -6.58
CA MET A 26 -8.19 8.91 -6.35
C MET A 26 -6.95 8.66 -7.21
N LEU A 27 -6.89 7.52 -7.92
CA LEU A 27 -5.76 7.16 -8.77
C LEU A 27 -5.92 7.77 -10.17
N SER A 28 -4.81 8.02 -10.85
CA SER A 28 -4.86 8.30 -12.29
C SER A 28 -5.20 7.01 -13.08
N ASP A 29 -5.72 7.15 -14.29
CA ASP A 29 -6.10 5.99 -15.10
C ASP A 29 -4.88 5.14 -15.51
N ASP A 30 -3.72 5.78 -15.63
CA ASP A 30 -2.41 5.21 -15.97
C ASP A 30 -1.54 4.88 -14.74
N VAL A 31 -2.12 4.84 -13.54
CA VAL A 31 -1.38 4.66 -12.27
C VAL A 31 -0.42 3.45 -12.32
N GLU A 32 0.81 3.65 -11.84
CA GLU A 32 1.77 2.57 -11.64
C GLU A 32 1.88 2.22 -10.15
N TRP A 33 1.44 1.04 -9.78
CA TRP A 33 1.42 0.55 -8.40
C TRP A 33 2.44 -0.55 -8.21
N ILE A 34 3.44 -0.30 -7.37
CA ILE A 34 4.60 -1.18 -7.23
C ILE A 34 4.72 -1.61 -5.78
N HIS A 35 4.85 -2.91 -5.54
CA HIS A 35 5.23 -3.42 -4.23
C HIS A 35 6.53 -4.24 -4.39
N ARG A 36 7.57 -3.86 -3.65
CA ARG A 36 8.91 -4.45 -3.79
C ARG A 36 9.13 -5.52 -2.71
N GLY A 37 9.57 -6.69 -3.15
CA GLY A 37 9.91 -7.80 -2.27
C GLY A 37 10.33 -9.04 -3.03
N SER A 38 11.06 -9.94 -2.37
CA SER A 38 11.58 -11.18 -2.96
C SER A 38 10.81 -12.44 -2.55
N ILE A 39 9.85 -12.33 -1.62
CA ILE A 39 9.13 -13.48 -1.04
C ILE A 39 8.02 -14.07 -1.93
N GLY A 40 7.87 -13.60 -3.17
CA GLY A 40 6.99 -14.23 -4.17
C GLY A 40 5.49 -14.14 -3.89
N LEU A 41 5.03 -13.30 -2.96
CA LEU A 41 3.60 -13.07 -2.73
C LEU A 41 2.92 -12.46 -3.97
N ALA A 42 1.65 -12.79 -4.18
CA ALA A 42 0.91 -12.42 -5.40
C ALA A 42 0.75 -10.89 -5.59
N TYR A 43 0.88 -10.10 -4.53
CA TYR A 43 0.86 -8.64 -4.59
C TYR A 43 2.25 -8.02 -4.80
N MET A 44 3.33 -8.81 -4.87
CA MET A 44 4.68 -8.33 -5.21
C MET A 44 4.79 -8.07 -6.71
N GLY A 45 5.44 -6.97 -7.09
CA GLY A 45 5.67 -6.62 -8.49
C GLY A 45 5.05 -5.29 -8.89
N THR A 46 4.56 -5.19 -10.13
CA THR A 46 4.06 -3.94 -10.72
C THR A 46 2.70 -4.16 -11.37
N PHE A 47 1.74 -3.31 -11.00
CA PHE A 47 0.36 -3.33 -11.43
C PHE A 47 0.05 -1.98 -12.09
N ARG A 48 -0.45 -1.99 -13.33
CA ARG A 48 -0.67 -0.77 -14.12
C ARG A 48 -2.15 -0.55 -14.40
N GLY A 49 -2.63 0.64 -14.08
CA GLY A 49 -4.02 1.06 -14.22
C GLY A 49 -4.92 0.56 -13.08
N LYS A 50 -6.03 1.27 -12.89
CA LYS A 50 -6.96 1.08 -11.75
C LYS A 50 -7.45 -0.36 -11.57
N GLN A 51 -7.72 -1.07 -12.67
CA GLN A 51 -8.18 -2.45 -12.60
C GLN A 51 -7.11 -3.39 -12.03
N ALA A 52 -5.85 -3.23 -12.43
CA ALA A 52 -4.76 -4.02 -11.88
C ALA A 52 -4.51 -3.69 -10.39
N VAL A 53 -4.70 -2.43 -10.00
CA VAL A 53 -4.63 -2.02 -8.59
C VAL A 53 -5.78 -2.62 -7.78
N ALA A 54 -6.98 -2.72 -8.34
CA ALA A 54 -8.09 -3.43 -7.69
C ALA A 54 -7.75 -4.91 -7.45
N THR A 55 -7.16 -5.59 -8.43
CA THR A 55 -6.65 -6.96 -8.27
C THR A 55 -5.58 -7.04 -7.18
N TRP A 56 -4.67 -6.06 -7.12
CA TRP A 56 -3.63 -5.98 -6.09
C TRP A 56 -4.24 -5.94 -4.67
N PHE A 57 -5.25 -5.09 -4.44
CA PHE A 57 -5.96 -5.07 -3.15
C PHE A 57 -6.69 -6.39 -2.85
N GLY A 58 -7.17 -7.09 -3.88
CA GLY A 58 -7.69 -8.45 -3.73
C GLY A 58 -6.64 -9.43 -3.20
N HIS A 59 -5.44 -9.45 -3.80
CA HIS A 59 -4.33 -10.28 -3.32
C HIS A 59 -3.90 -9.94 -1.90
N VAL A 60 -3.87 -8.65 -1.53
CA VAL A 60 -3.58 -8.22 -0.14
C VAL A 60 -4.65 -8.75 0.81
N ALA A 61 -5.93 -8.61 0.47
CA ALA A 61 -7.02 -9.10 1.33
C ALA A 61 -7.02 -10.64 1.51
N GLU A 62 -6.52 -11.38 0.53
CA GLU A 62 -6.37 -12.84 0.60
C GLU A 62 -5.18 -13.30 1.44
N LEU A 63 -4.07 -12.54 1.42
CA LEU A 63 -2.78 -12.94 1.98
C LEU A 63 -2.43 -12.24 3.30
N ASP A 64 -3.01 -11.08 3.58
CA ASP A 64 -2.65 -10.25 4.73
C ASP A 64 -3.87 -9.95 5.60
N GLY A 65 -3.93 -10.59 6.76
CA GLY A 65 -4.87 -10.28 7.84
C GLY A 65 -4.38 -9.09 8.66
N ILE A 66 -4.53 -7.88 8.13
CA ILE A 66 -4.04 -6.64 8.76
C ILE A 66 -4.77 -6.39 10.09
N GLN A 67 -4.04 -6.39 11.20
CA GLN A 67 -4.55 -6.19 12.55
C GLN A 67 -4.36 -4.73 13.01
N ALA A 68 -3.27 -4.10 12.59
CA ALA A 68 -3.01 -2.68 12.78
C ALA A 68 -2.22 -2.14 11.58
N PHE A 69 -2.56 -0.94 11.12
CA PHE A 69 -1.89 -0.28 10.00
C PHE A 69 -1.81 1.22 10.28
N GLU A 70 -0.59 1.73 10.44
CA GLU A 70 -0.34 3.06 10.99
C GLU A 70 0.60 3.87 10.08
N PRO A 71 0.07 4.78 9.25
CA PRO A 71 0.86 5.85 8.65
C PRO A 71 1.34 6.81 9.75
N ARG A 72 2.64 7.01 9.91
CA ARG A 72 3.22 7.77 11.04
C ARG A 72 3.83 9.09 10.63
N GLU A 73 4.71 9.09 9.64
CA GLU A 73 5.43 10.29 9.20
C GLU A 73 5.19 10.57 7.72
N PHE A 74 4.78 11.80 7.39
CA PHE A 74 4.52 12.24 6.02
C PHE A 74 5.59 13.25 5.60
N LEU A 75 6.50 12.81 4.74
CA LEU A 75 7.59 13.62 4.19
C LEU A 75 7.17 14.15 2.82
N ALA A 76 6.65 15.37 2.79
CA ALA A 76 6.10 15.98 1.60
C ALA A 76 7.17 16.67 0.73
N GLY A 77 7.09 16.43 -0.57
CA GLY A 77 7.75 17.21 -1.61
C GLY A 77 6.74 17.98 -2.47
N PRO A 78 7.17 18.57 -3.61
CA PRO A 78 6.29 19.36 -4.47
C PRO A 78 5.15 18.54 -5.10
N ASP A 79 5.44 17.32 -5.52
CA ASP A 79 4.59 16.42 -6.31
C ASP A 79 4.62 14.97 -5.79
N HIS A 80 5.19 14.76 -4.61
CA HIS A 80 5.34 13.44 -4.01
C HIS A 80 5.20 13.49 -2.49
N VAL A 81 4.88 12.36 -1.89
CA VAL A 81 4.88 12.17 -0.45
C VAL A 81 5.51 10.81 -0.16
N THR A 82 6.56 10.81 0.65
CA THR A 82 7.09 9.59 1.24
C THR A 82 6.49 9.43 2.63
N VAL A 83 5.95 8.25 2.92
CA VAL A 83 5.30 7.95 4.18
C VAL A 83 6.01 6.80 4.85
N LEU A 84 6.44 7.02 6.09
CA LEU A 84 6.92 5.97 6.96
C LEU A 84 5.77 5.54 7.85
N GLY A 85 5.65 4.24 8.06
CA GLY A 85 4.64 3.70 8.92
C GLY A 85 5.02 2.34 9.44
N TRP A 86 4.06 1.73 10.10
CA TRP A 86 4.23 0.43 10.73
C TRP A 86 2.92 -0.34 10.64
N GLU A 87 3.03 -1.65 10.68
CA GLU A 87 1.89 -2.53 10.70
C GLU A 87 2.12 -3.77 11.55
N ARG A 88 0.99 -4.36 11.96
CA ARG A 88 0.90 -5.70 12.53
C ARG A 88 -0.05 -6.51 11.66
N THR A 89 0.46 -7.57 11.07
CA THR A 89 -0.25 -8.34 10.04
C THR A 89 -0.14 -9.83 10.32
N GLN A 90 -1.26 -10.54 10.20
CA GLN A 90 -1.25 -12.00 10.15
C GLN A 90 -1.04 -12.46 8.71
N ALA A 91 -0.02 -13.28 8.46
CA ALA A 91 0.14 -13.92 7.16
C ALA A 91 -0.93 -15.00 6.97
N LEU A 92 -1.69 -14.91 5.88
CA LEU A 92 -2.78 -15.82 5.56
C LEU A 92 -2.45 -16.68 4.33
N PRO A 93 -3.09 -17.86 4.21
CA PRO A 93 -3.82 -18.57 5.26
C PRO A 93 -2.87 -19.30 6.22
N GLY A 94 -3.19 -19.31 7.51
CA GLY A 94 -2.53 -20.20 8.50
C GLY A 94 -1.08 -19.84 8.87
N GLY A 95 -0.58 -18.69 8.45
CA GLY A 95 0.69 -18.13 8.92
C GLY A 95 0.58 -17.49 10.32
N GLY A 96 1.75 -17.11 10.83
CA GLY A 96 1.90 -16.35 12.07
C GLY A 96 1.65 -14.85 11.89
N VAL A 97 1.84 -14.11 12.97
CA VAL A 97 1.78 -12.64 12.97
C VAL A 97 3.20 -12.09 12.86
N PHE A 98 3.38 -11.09 12.00
CA PHE A 98 4.59 -10.28 11.92
C PHE A 98 4.26 -8.81 12.17
N GLU A 99 5.28 -8.07 12.58
CA GLU A 99 5.26 -6.62 12.71
C GLU A 99 6.41 -6.07 11.87
N THR A 100 6.18 -4.97 11.16
CA THR A 100 7.21 -4.38 10.31
C THR A 100 6.99 -2.88 10.18
N ASP A 101 8.09 -2.13 10.14
CA ASP A 101 8.08 -0.80 9.55
C ASP A 101 7.96 -0.92 8.03
N TRP A 102 7.31 0.06 7.39
CA TRP A 102 7.17 0.13 5.95
C TRP A 102 7.43 1.55 5.44
N VAL A 103 7.78 1.64 4.16
CA VAL A 103 7.94 2.90 3.44
C VAL A 103 7.10 2.88 2.18
N HIS A 104 6.21 3.86 2.06
CA HIS A 104 5.38 4.10 0.90
C HIS A 104 5.80 5.40 0.21
N VAL A 105 6.12 5.35 -1.07
CA VAL A 105 6.47 6.53 -1.87
C VAL A 105 5.38 6.78 -2.89
N PHE A 106 4.71 7.92 -2.80
CA PHE A 106 3.64 8.31 -3.71
C PHE A 106 4.08 9.47 -4.60
N ASN A 107 3.74 9.43 -5.88
CA ASN A 107 3.72 10.60 -6.75
C ASN A 107 2.27 11.01 -7.02
N VAL A 108 2.03 12.32 -7.02
CA VAL A 108 0.72 12.93 -7.25
C VAL A 108 0.83 13.85 -8.47
N ARG A 109 -0.07 13.67 -9.44
CA ARG A 109 -0.18 14.47 -10.65
C ARG A 109 -1.64 14.85 -10.85
N ASP A 110 -1.92 16.13 -11.12
CA ASP A 110 -3.27 16.64 -11.37
C ASP A 110 -4.29 16.29 -10.28
N GLY A 111 -3.84 16.25 -9.02
CA GLY A 111 -4.67 15.90 -7.87
C GLY A 111 -4.96 14.41 -7.70
N GLN A 112 -4.34 13.55 -8.51
CA GLN A 112 -4.49 12.10 -8.47
C GLN A 112 -3.16 11.40 -8.19
N VAL A 113 -3.22 10.23 -7.57
CA VAL A 113 -2.03 9.39 -7.38
C VAL A 113 -1.68 8.71 -8.69
N SER A 114 -0.50 9.05 -9.23
CA SER A 114 0.01 8.50 -10.48
C SER A 114 0.99 7.36 -10.27
N ARG A 115 1.61 7.28 -9.09
CA ARG A 115 2.56 6.22 -8.77
C ARG A 115 2.63 5.92 -7.29
N PHE A 116 2.84 4.65 -6.98
CA PHE A 116 3.09 4.12 -5.65
C PHE A 116 4.27 3.14 -5.69
N ILE A 117 5.17 3.24 -4.70
CA ILE A 117 6.10 2.17 -4.34
C ILE A 117 5.91 1.84 -2.86
N GLY A 118 5.58 0.59 -2.55
CA GLY A 118 5.62 0.06 -1.19
C GLY A 118 6.78 -0.91 -0.98
N THR A 119 7.36 -0.89 0.22
CA THR A 119 8.31 -1.88 0.72
C THR A 119 8.21 -1.99 2.24
N TYR A 120 8.48 -3.18 2.76
CA TYR A 120 8.55 -3.47 4.19
C TYR A 120 9.63 -4.55 4.44
N ASP A 121 9.81 -5.02 5.68
CA ASP A 121 10.67 -6.17 5.98
C ASP A 121 10.08 -7.48 5.44
N THR A 122 10.39 -7.77 4.17
CA THR A 122 9.92 -8.99 3.52
C THR A 122 10.48 -10.27 4.14
N ALA A 123 11.60 -10.22 4.86
CA ALA A 123 12.10 -11.39 5.58
C ALA A 123 11.21 -11.72 6.78
N ALA A 124 10.73 -10.70 7.51
CA ALA A 124 9.79 -10.87 8.62
C ALA A 124 8.45 -11.48 8.15
N SER A 125 7.86 -10.96 7.06
CA SER A 125 6.64 -11.53 6.48
C SER A 125 6.85 -12.96 5.97
N GLY A 126 7.95 -13.22 5.24
CA GLY A 126 8.27 -14.56 4.76
C GLY A 126 8.45 -15.58 5.87
N ALA A 127 9.06 -15.20 7.00
CA ALA A 127 9.22 -16.05 8.17
C ALA A 127 7.90 -16.35 8.90
N ALA A 128 6.90 -15.48 8.75
CA ALA A 128 5.56 -15.66 9.29
C ALA A 128 4.63 -16.43 8.35
N GLY A 129 5.02 -16.70 7.10
CA GLY A 129 4.23 -17.49 6.16
C GLY A 129 3.90 -18.91 6.67
N PRO A 130 2.89 -19.57 6.08
CA PRO A 130 2.58 -20.96 6.41
C PRO A 130 3.79 -21.88 6.16
N LYS A 131 3.93 -22.90 7.01
CA LYS A 131 4.98 -23.94 6.91
C LYS A 131 4.60 -25.05 5.93
#